data_AF-A0A3N5EYV0-F1
#
_entry.id   AF-A0A3N5EYV0-F1
#
_cell.length_a   1.000
_cell.length_b   1.000
_cell.length_c   1.000
_cell.angle_alpha   90.00
_cell.angle_beta   90.00
_cell.angle_gamma   90.00
#
_symmetry.space_group_name_H-M   'P 1'
#
loop_
_entity.id
_entity.type
_entity.pdbx_description
1 polymer ?
#
loop_
_entity_poly.entity_id
_entity_poly.type
_entity_poly.pdbx_seq_one_letter_code
_entity_poly.pdbx_strand_id
1 'polypeptide(L)'
;MRRLVAILAAVAVVALLFGAGPADPATADPVRLAALRRVATTQAAEADAALQEARDFMDEGLLEAGRGQAAVLGGDEDPAAIMDNAALAFEAAANPIEVAHAALTDLAWTLRVLDPEVTPPTLTLRGADMVALGAQWRATGLPLSAVADLRRAAEATLTALGDALAALEQDDAVGALDALAEAEVALDVVRRSDGELPTLPFWIATVEALIAATTEIAEAVLEGDPDALAEAQAAYDVAAADASRADQALVIALGETAAGITAPASAASGEAQREVAAARDALGALSILP
;
A
#
# COMPACT_ATOMS: atom_id res chain seq x y z
N MET A 1 -3.78 81.81 -37.66
CA MET A 1 -4.06 80.44 -38.16
C MET A 1 -3.05 79.39 -37.71
N ARG A 2 -1.72 79.62 -37.76
CA ARG A 2 -0.71 78.62 -37.32
C ARG A 2 -0.82 78.13 -35.86
N ARG A 3 -1.29 78.96 -34.92
CA ARG A 3 -1.46 78.57 -33.50
C ARG A 3 -2.71 77.69 -33.24
N LEU A 4 -3.75 77.78 -34.07
CA LEU A 4 -4.97 76.96 -33.95
C LEU A 4 -4.76 75.54 -34.50
N VAL A 5 -3.94 75.38 -35.54
CA VAL A 5 -3.56 74.07 -36.10
C VAL A 5 -2.68 73.28 -35.13
N ALA A 6 -1.79 73.96 -34.40
CA ALA A 6 -0.93 73.32 -33.40
C ALA A 6 -1.70 72.80 -32.17
N ILE A 7 -2.77 73.51 -31.75
CA ILE A 7 -3.61 73.08 -30.62
C ILE A 7 -4.51 71.90 -31.02
N LEU A 8 -5.06 71.90 -32.24
CA LEU A 8 -5.84 70.77 -32.76
C LEU A 8 -4.99 69.51 -32.96
N ALA A 9 -3.73 69.66 -33.40
CA ALA A 9 -2.79 68.54 -33.50
C ALA A 9 -2.41 67.98 -32.12
N ALA A 10 -2.20 68.85 -31.12
CA ALA A 10 -1.89 68.41 -29.76
C ALA A 10 -3.08 67.73 -29.07
N VAL A 11 -4.32 68.20 -29.29
CA VAL A 11 -5.53 67.56 -28.75
C VAL A 11 -5.81 66.23 -29.46
N ALA A 12 -5.53 66.11 -30.77
CA ALA A 12 -5.65 64.85 -31.50
C ALA A 12 -4.62 63.80 -31.03
N VAL A 13 -3.38 64.21 -30.73
CA VAL A 13 -2.34 63.31 -30.21
C VAL A 13 -2.61 62.90 -28.76
N VAL A 14 -3.14 63.79 -27.92
CA VAL A 14 -3.55 63.45 -26.55
C VAL A 14 -4.81 62.54 -26.56
N ALA A 15 -5.76 62.75 -27.47
CA ALA A 15 -6.91 61.84 -27.62
C ALA A 15 -6.51 60.44 -28.15
N LEU A 16 -5.47 60.36 -28.99
CA LEU A 16 -4.90 59.09 -29.44
C LEU A 16 -4.09 58.36 -28.36
N LEU A 17 -3.46 59.10 -27.44
CA LEU A 17 -2.65 58.53 -26.36
C LEU A 17 -3.45 58.18 -25.10
N PHE A 18 -4.61 58.81 -24.86
CA PHE A 18 -5.50 58.51 -23.72
C PHE A 18 -6.74 57.68 -24.10
N GLY A 19 -7.03 57.48 -25.40
CA GLY A 19 -8.15 56.67 -25.88
C GLY A 19 -7.85 55.17 -25.98
N ALA A 20 -6.61 54.75 -25.80
CA ALA A 20 -6.21 53.35 -25.73
C ALA A 20 -5.98 52.95 -24.26
N GLY A 21 -7.07 52.84 -23.50
CA GLY A 21 -7.06 51.92 -22.36
C GLY A 21 -6.70 50.52 -22.86
N PRO A 22 -6.14 49.63 -22.01
CA PRO A 22 -5.91 48.25 -22.42
C PRO A 22 -7.21 47.73 -23.04
N ALA A 23 -7.16 47.36 -24.32
CA ALA A 23 -8.31 46.80 -25.00
C ALA A 23 -8.78 45.62 -24.15
N ASP A 24 -10.03 45.68 -23.71
CA ASP A 24 -10.68 44.55 -23.05
C ASP A 24 -10.42 43.31 -23.93
N PRO A 25 -9.74 42.26 -23.42
CA PRO A 25 -9.43 41.08 -24.22
C PRO A 25 -10.69 40.43 -24.80
N ALA A 26 -11.88 40.70 -24.25
CA ALA A 26 -13.16 40.30 -24.84
C ALA A 26 -13.47 40.96 -26.20
N THR A 27 -12.81 42.07 -26.54
CA THR A 27 -12.93 42.76 -27.85
C THR A 27 -11.84 42.38 -28.85
N ALA A 28 -10.83 41.60 -28.42
CA ALA A 28 -9.69 41.20 -29.23
C ALA A 28 -9.93 39.82 -29.87
N ASP A 29 -10.41 39.82 -31.11
CA ASP A 29 -10.46 38.66 -32.02
C ASP A 29 -11.20 37.41 -31.46
N PRO A 30 -12.52 37.27 -31.68
CA PRO A 30 -13.29 36.12 -31.24
C PRO A 30 -12.77 34.78 -31.78
N VAL A 31 -12.06 34.77 -32.93
CA VAL A 31 -11.44 33.57 -33.47
C VAL A 31 -10.27 33.11 -32.59
N ARG A 32 -9.49 34.05 -32.07
CA ARG A 32 -8.38 33.79 -31.15
C ARG A 32 -8.88 33.28 -29.80
N LEU A 33 -9.93 33.87 -29.24
CA LEU A 33 -10.56 33.40 -27.99
C LEU A 33 -11.12 31.97 -28.16
N ALA A 34 -11.80 31.69 -29.26
CA ALA A 34 -12.29 30.35 -29.55
C ALA A 34 -11.17 29.32 -29.78
N ALA A 35 -10.03 29.75 -30.34
CA ALA A 35 -8.84 28.89 -30.45
C ALA A 35 -8.23 28.58 -29.07
N LEU A 36 -8.07 29.58 -28.21
CA LEU A 36 -7.54 29.39 -26.84
C LEU A 36 -8.45 28.51 -25.98
N ARG A 37 -9.77 28.67 -26.08
CA ARG A 37 -10.73 27.78 -25.38
C ARG A 37 -10.59 26.32 -25.83
N ARG A 38 -10.41 26.08 -27.14
CA ARG A 38 -10.16 24.73 -27.66
C ARG A 38 -8.86 24.15 -27.11
N VAL A 39 -7.78 24.94 -27.10
CA VAL A 39 -6.50 24.53 -26.52
C VAL A 39 -6.65 24.17 -25.03
N ALA A 40 -7.32 25.01 -24.24
CA ALA A 40 -7.60 24.73 -22.83
C ALA A 40 -8.44 23.44 -22.65
N THR A 41 -9.44 23.22 -23.50
CA THR A 41 -10.25 21.99 -23.47
C THR A 41 -9.40 20.75 -23.75
N THR A 42 -8.53 20.81 -24.75
CA THR A 42 -7.61 19.70 -25.08
C THR A 42 -6.63 19.43 -23.94
N GLN A 43 -6.01 20.47 -23.37
CA GLN A 43 -5.08 20.33 -22.25
C GLN A 43 -5.76 19.77 -21.00
N ALA A 44 -6.99 20.20 -20.70
CA ALA A 44 -7.75 19.66 -19.59
C ALA A 44 -8.11 18.17 -19.79
N ALA A 45 -8.49 17.78 -21.01
CA ALA A 45 -8.78 16.38 -21.33
C ALA A 45 -7.52 15.51 -21.27
N GLU A 46 -6.37 16.01 -21.73
CA GLU A 46 -5.08 15.33 -21.65
C GLU A 46 -4.64 15.15 -20.18
N ALA A 47 -4.79 16.20 -19.37
CA ALA A 47 -4.51 16.12 -17.93
C ALA A 47 -5.42 15.12 -17.22
N ASP A 48 -6.73 15.14 -17.45
CA ASP A 48 -7.66 14.19 -16.82
C ASP A 48 -7.37 12.74 -17.24
N ALA A 49 -7.07 12.49 -18.52
CA ALA A 49 -6.71 11.17 -19.00
C ALA A 49 -5.43 10.65 -18.32
N ALA A 50 -4.40 11.49 -18.21
CA ALA A 50 -3.15 11.12 -17.55
C ALA A 50 -3.31 10.92 -16.04
N LEU A 51 -4.15 11.73 -15.37
CA LEU A 51 -4.47 11.55 -13.95
C LEU A 51 -5.32 10.28 -13.70
N GLN A 52 -6.21 9.91 -14.64
CA GLN A 52 -6.93 8.64 -14.59
C GLN A 52 -5.96 7.46 -14.73
N GLU A 53 -5.07 7.50 -15.71
CA GLU A 53 -4.07 6.44 -15.91
C GLU A 53 -3.14 6.30 -14.69
N ALA A 54 -2.67 7.42 -14.12
CA ALA A 54 -1.90 7.40 -12.87
C ALA A 54 -2.68 6.74 -11.73
N ARG A 55 -3.96 7.07 -11.59
CA ARG A 55 -4.83 6.50 -10.56
C ARG A 55 -5.03 5.00 -10.74
N ASP A 56 -5.23 4.53 -11.97
CA ASP A 56 -5.42 3.10 -12.25
C ASP A 56 -4.19 2.28 -11.78
N PHE A 57 -2.98 2.77 -12.06
CA PHE A 57 -1.75 2.16 -11.56
C PHE A 57 -1.62 2.21 -10.02
N MET A 58 -2.02 3.32 -9.38
CA MET A 58 -2.02 3.41 -7.92
C MET A 58 -3.02 2.43 -7.29
N ASP A 59 -4.21 2.28 -7.87
CA ASP A 59 -5.24 1.36 -7.40
C ASP A 59 -4.78 -0.11 -7.56
N GLU A 60 -4.11 -0.45 -8.67
CA GLU A 60 -3.44 -1.74 -8.87
C GLU A 60 -2.35 -1.98 -7.82
N GLY A 61 -1.50 -0.97 -7.57
CA GLY A 61 -0.44 -1.06 -6.56
C GLY A 61 -0.97 -1.30 -5.15
N LEU A 62 -2.07 -0.63 -4.77
CA LEU A 62 -2.72 -0.86 -3.47
C LEU A 62 -3.38 -2.23 -3.38
N LEU A 63 -3.94 -2.74 -4.48
CA LEU A 63 -4.50 -4.09 -4.53
C LEU A 63 -3.41 -5.15 -4.29
N GLU A 64 -2.29 -5.05 -5.02
CA GLU A 64 -1.15 -5.96 -4.85
C GLU A 64 -0.55 -5.83 -3.44
N ALA A 65 -0.41 -4.62 -2.91
CA ALA A 65 0.03 -4.42 -1.52
C ALA A 65 -0.91 -5.10 -0.50
N GLY A 66 -2.22 -5.01 -0.71
CA GLY A 66 -3.20 -5.72 0.11
C GLY A 66 -3.05 -7.24 0.02
N ARG A 67 -2.77 -7.78 -1.17
CA ARG A 67 -2.47 -9.21 -1.37
C ARG A 67 -1.19 -9.62 -0.66
N GLY A 68 -0.12 -8.84 -0.76
CA GLY A 68 1.15 -9.16 -0.12
C GLY A 68 1.06 -9.13 1.42
N GLN A 69 0.26 -8.22 1.98
CA GLN A 69 -0.04 -8.23 3.41
C GLN A 69 -0.85 -9.48 3.81
N ALA A 70 -1.84 -9.87 3.02
CA ALA A 70 -2.64 -11.07 3.27
C ALA A 70 -1.81 -12.37 3.16
N ALA A 71 -0.82 -12.40 2.26
CA ALA A 71 0.08 -13.54 2.05
C ALA A 71 0.88 -13.90 3.32
N VAL A 72 1.12 -12.95 4.23
CA VAL A 72 1.77 -13.22 5.52
C VAL A 72 0.99 -14.22 6.37
N LEU A 73 -0.34 -14.10 6.37
CA LEU A 73 -1.21 -14.99 7.15
C LEU A 73 -1.55 -16.28 6.39
N GLY A 74 -1.65 -16.19 5.06
CA GLY A 74 -1.95 -17.32 4.19
C GLY A 74 -0.79 -18.29 4.00
N GLY A 75 0.46 -17.79 3.94
CA GLY A 75 1.67 -18.62 3.83
C GLY A 75 1.93 -19.25 2.45
N ASP A 76 1.00 -19.14 1.50
CA ASP A 76 1.08 -19.81 0.19
C ASP A 76 2.00 -19.12 -0.84
N GLU A 77 2.18 -17.81 -0.71
CA GLU A 77 2.95 -16.97 -1.65
C GLU A 77 3.98 -16.12 -0.89
N ASP A 78 5.13 -15.85 -1.52
CA ASP A 78 6.17 -14.98 -0.93
C ASP A 78 5.73 -13.51 -0.95
N PRO A 79 5.54 -12.86 0.22
CA PRO A 79 5.13 -11.46 0.28
C PRO A 79 6.08 -10.51 -0.45
N ALA A 80 7.39 -10.79 -0.48
CA ALA A 80 8.36 -9.91 -1.15
C ALA A 80 8.10 -9.80 -2.65
N ALA A 81 7.82 -10.92 -3.32
CA ALA A 81 7.49 -10.93 -4.74
C ALA A 81 6.21 -10.14 -5.06
N ILE A 82 5.21 -10.22 -4.18
CA ILE A 82 3.97 -9.46 -4.35
C ILE A 82 4.20 -7.96 -4.11
N MET A 83 5.01 -7.60 -3.11
CA MET A 83 5.38 -6.21 -2.84
C MET A 83 6.20 -5.60 -3.98
N ASP A 84 6.98 -6.40 -4.69
CA ASP A 84 7.64 -5.97 -5.94
C ASP A 84 6.64 -5.63 -7.04
N ASN A 85 5.54 -6.39 -7.18
CA ASN A 85 4.46 -6.04 -8.13
C ASN A 85 3.79 -4.72 -7.76
N ALA A 86 3.48 -4.53 -6.47
CA ALA A 86 2.94 -3.27 -5.96
C ALA A 86 3.89 -2.11 -6.28
N ALA A 87 5.19 -2.30 -6.05
CA ALA A 87 6.21 -1.30 -6.34
C ALA A 87 6.28 -0.94 -7.83
N LEU A 88 6.23 -1.93 -8.71
CA LEU A 88 6.22 -1.73 -10.16
C LEU A 88 4.99 -0.95 -10.63
N ALA A 89 3.81 -1.21 -10.06
CA ALA A 89 2.60 -0.47 -10.36
C ALA A 89 2.73 1.01 -9.96
N PHE A 90 3.24 1.30 -8.76
CA PHE A 90 3.53 2.69 -8.37
C PHE A 90 4.58 3.35 -9.29
N GLU A 91 5.66 2.65 -9.64
CA GLU A 91 6.67 3.18 -10.58
C GLU A 91 6.07 3.46 -11.98
N ALA A 92 5.12 2.65 -12.44
CA ALA A 92 4.42 2.85 -13.71
C ALA A 92 3.57 4.13 -13.72
N ALA A 93 3.04 4.56 -12.57
CA ALA A 93 2.32 5.82 -12.43
C ALA A 93 3.22 7.07 -12.64
N ALA A 94 4.56 6.92 -12.61
CA ALA A 94 5.48 8.05 -12.72
C ALA A 94 5.33 8.85 -14.02
N ASN A 95 5.22 8.17 -15.16
CA ASN A 95 5.10 8.84 -16.46
C ASN A 95 3.74 9.55 -16.62
N PRO A 96 2.58 8.91 -16.34
CA PRO A 96 1.30 9.60 -16.32
C PRO A 96 1.27 10.83 -15.40
N ILE A 97 1.91 10.79 -14.22
CA ILE A 97 2.02 11.97 -13.34
C ILE A 97 2.80 13.12 -14.00
N GLU A 98 3.92 12.84 -14.68
CA GLU A 98 4.67 13.89 -15.40
C GLU A 98 3.88 14.46 -16.58
N VAL A 99 3.15 13.63 -17.32
CA VAL A 99 2.26 14.07 -18.40
C VAL A 99 1.15 14.97 -17.85
N ALA A 100 0.49 14.54 -16.78
CA ALA A 100 -0.53 15.33 -16.11
C ALA A 100 0.01 16.67 -15.62
N HIS A 101 1.19 16.68 -14.98
CA HIS A 101 1.83 17.90 -14.51
C HIS A 101 2.12 18.87 -15.66
N ALA A 102 2.68 18.39 -16.78
CA ALA A 102 2.96 19.20 -17.95
C ALA A 102 1.66 19.79 -18.54
N ALA A 103 0.63 18.96 -18.74
CA ALA A 103 -0.67 19.38 -19.27
C ALA A 103 -1.36 20.41 -18.35
N LEU A 104 -1.31 20.22 -17.03
CA LEU A 104 -1.83 21.17 -16.04
C LEU A 104 -1.06 22.50 -16.04
N THR A 105 0.26 22.46 -16.22
CA THR A 105 1.08 23.67 -16.32
C THR A 105 0.72 24.47 -17.58
N ASP A 106 0.58 23.80 -18.71
CA ASP A 106 0.20 24.42 -19.98
C ASP A 106 -1.24 24.95 -19.92
N LEU A 107 -2.16 24.21 -19.30
CA LEU A 107 -3.52 24.65 -19.02
C LEU A 107 -3.52 25.93 -18.16
N ALA A 108 -2.72 25.98 -17.09
CA ALA A 108 -2.60 27.15 -16.24
C ALA A 108 -2.15 28.39 -17.01
N TRP A 109 -1.22 28.24 -17.95
CA TRP A 109 -0.81 29.33 -18.83
C TRP A 109 -1.94 29.79 -19.76
N THR A 110 -2.67 28.85 -20.36
CA THR A 110 -3.81 29.18 -21.23
C THR A 110 -4.93 29.87 -20.45
N LEU A 111 -5.24 29.38 -19.25
CA LEU A 111 -6.28 29.96 -18.38
C LEU A 111 -5.93 31.38 -17.95
N ARG A 112 -4.68 31.67 -17.56
CA ARG A 112 -4.25 33.04 -17.23
C ARG A 112 -4.47 34.06 -18.36
N VAL A 113 -4.43 33.61 -19.62
CA VAL A 113 -4.69 34.46 -20.78
C VAL A 113 -6.19 34.60 -21.04
N LEU A 114 -6.97 33.54 -20.81
CA LEU A 114 -8.41 33.51 -21.02
C LEU A 114 -9.21 34.24 -19.93
N ASP A 115 -8.87 33.96 -18.67
CA ASP A 115 -9.50 34.51 -17.48
C ASP A 115 -8.50 34.47 -16.30
N PRO A 116 -7.92 35.62 -15.90
CA PRO A 116 -6.92 35.67 -14.83
C PRO A 116 -7.49 35.37 -13.44
N GLU A 117 -8.82 35.39 -13.26
CA GLU A 117 -9.48 35.07 -11.99
C GLU A 117 -9.69 33.56 -11.80
N VAL A 118 -9.57 32.77 -12.87
CA VAL A 118 -9.65 31.31 -12.79
C VAL A 118 -8.39 30.77 -12.13
N THR A 119 -8.58 30.08 -11.00
CA THR A 119 -7.50 29.34 -10.34
C THR A 119 -7.30 28.01 -11.07
N PRO A 120 -6.12 27.77 -11.68
CA PRO A 120 -5.88 26.52 -12.37
C PRO A 120 -5.72 25.36 -11.37
N PRO A 121 -6.11 24.12 -11.75
CA PRO A 121 -5.80 22.93 -10.99
C PRO A 121 -4.28 22.80 -10.81
N THR A 122 -3.87 22.32 -9.64
CA THR A 122 -2.45 22.12 -9.30
C THR A 122 -2.18 20.68 -8.93
N LEU A 123 -1.02 20.19 -9.34
CA LEU A 123 -0.46 18.91 -8.92
C LEU A 123 0.97 19.19 -8.45
N THR A 124 1.25 18.90 -7.18
CA THR A 124 2.59 18.98 -6.59
C THR A 124 3.37 17.69 -6.79
N LEU A 125 2.65 16.56 -6.83
CA LEU A 125 3.18 15.23 -7.09
C LEU A 125 4.01 15.16 -8.38
N ARG A 126 5.16 14.50 -8.30
CA ARG A 126 6.10 14.26 -9.40
C ARG A 126 6.23 12.77 -9.69
N GLY A 127 6.72 12.45 -10.89
CA GLY A 127 7.06 11.08 -11.24
C GLY A 127 8.13 10.50 -10.31
N ALA A 128 9.05 11.33 -9.82
CA ALA A 128 10.04 10.93 -8.82
C ALA A 128 9.39 10.48 -7.49
N ASP A 129 8.27 11.08 -7.09
CA ASP A 129 7.54 10.69 -5.87
C ASP A 129 6.90 9.30 -6.05
N MET A 130 6.44 8.97 -7.26
CA MET A 130 5.91 7.65 -7.60
C MET A 130 6.99 6.57 -7.55
N VAL A 131 8.17 6.86 -8.08
CA VAL A 131 9.33 5.97 -7.96
C VAL A 131 9.74 5.79 -6.49
N ALA A 132 9.69 6.86 -5.69
CA ALA A 132 9.97 6.79 -4.26
C ALA A 132 8.93 5.96 -3.50
N LEU A 133 7.63 6.05 -3.85
CA LEU A 133 6.59 5.18 -3.31
C LEU A 133 6.82 3.71 -3.69
N GLY A 134 7.18 3.43 -4.94
CA GLY A 134 7.54 2.08 -5.36
C GLY A 134 8.71 1.52 -4.55
N ALA A 135 9.76 2.32 -4.33
CA ALA A 135 10.87 1.93 -3.47
C ALA A 135 10.45 1.67 -2.01
N GLN A 136 9.51 2.45 -1.46
CA GLN A 136 8.95 2.20 -0.12
C GLN A 136 8.20 0.87 -0.06
N TRP A 137 7.34 0.57 -1.03
CA TRP A 137 6.64 -0.72 -1.09
C TRP A 137 7.60 -1.89 -1.20
N ARG A 138 8.60 -1.81 -2.08
CA ARG A 138 9.65 -2.83 -2.21
C ARG A 138 10.40 -3.06 -0.90
N ALA A 139 10.69 -2.00 -0.16
CA ALA A 139 11.38 -2.11 1.13
C ALA A 139 10.56 -2.85 2.20
N THR A 140 9.24 -2.93 2.06
CA THR A 140 8.38 -3.73 2.97
C THR A 140 8.43 -5.23 2.70
N GLY A 141 8.87 -5.66 1.52
CA GLY A 141 8.85 -7.06 1.09
C GLY A 141 9.62 -8.00 2.03
N LEU A 142 10.91 -7.76 2.24
CA LEU A 142 11.75 -8.63 3.08
C LEU A 142 11.25 -8.73 4.53
N PRO A 143 10.88 -7.62 5.21
CA PRO A 143 10.25 -7.73 6.53
C PRO A 143 8.97 -8.57 6.53
N LEU A 144 8.10 -8.45 5.52
CA LEU A 144 6.88 -9.27 5.45
C LEU A 144 7.20 -10.74 5.21
N SER A 145 8.18 -11.07 4.37
CA SER A 145 8.63 -12.46 4.18
C SER A 145 9.14 -13.06 5.48
N ALA A 146 9.88 -12.30 6.31
CA ALA A 146 10.32 -12.79 7.62
C ALA A 146 9.14 -13.11 8.56
N VAL A 147 8.06 -12.33 8.51
CA VAL A 147 6.83 -12.61 9.29
C VAL A 147 6.10 -13.84 8.71
N ALA A 148 6.07 -14.00 7.39
CA ALA A 148 5.49 -15.18 6.74
C ALA A 148 6.28 -16.45 7.05
N ASP A 149 7.61 -16.37 7.11
CA ASP A 149 8.50 -17.48 7.50
C ASP A 149 8.20 -17.94 8.93
N LEU A 150 8.01 -16.98 9.85
CA LEU A 150 7.61 -17.26 11.23
C LEU A 150 6.23 -17.96 11.29
N ARG A 151 5.25 -17.48 10.51
CA ARG A 151 3.92 -18.10 10.41
C ARG A 151 3.99 -19.54 9.88
N ARG A 152 4.82 -19.78 8.86
CA ARG A 152 5.04 -21.12 8.28
C ARG A 152 5.74 -22.06 9.25
N ALA A 153 6.73 -21.58 9.99
CA ALA A 153 7.39 -22.37 11.02
C ALA A 153 6.42 -22.76 12.14
N ALA A 154 5.58 -21.82 12.60
CA ALA A 154 4.53 -22.10 13.57
C ALA A 154 3.52 -23.15 13.05
N GLU A 155 3.12 -23.08 11.78
CA GLU A 155 2.25 -24.08 11.16
C GLU A 155 2.88 -25.47 11.10
N ALA A 156 4.16 -25.53 10.71
CA ALA A 156 4.90 -26.77 10.62
C ALA A 156 4.99 -27.46 11.99
N THR A 157 5.21 -26.70 13.05
CA THR A 157 5.20 -27.23 14.42
C THR A 157 3.82 -27.81 14.79
N LEU A 158 2.72 -27.10 14.51
CA LEU A 158 1.38 -27.59 14.83
C LEU A 158 0.96 -28.79 13.97
N THR A 159 1.39 -28.83 12.71
CA THR A 159 1.16 -29.95 11.80
C THR A 159 1.86 -31.21 12.31
N ALA A 160 3.15 -31.11 12.62
CA ALA A 160 3.92 -32.23 13.14
C ALA A 160 3.40 -32.72 14.51
N LEU A 161 2.92 -31.81 15.38
CA LEU A 161 2.24 -32.19 16.61
C LEU A 161 0.92 -32.95 16.33
N GLY A 162 0.15 -32.51 15.33
CA GLY A 162 -1.05 -33.21 14.87
C GLY A 162 -0.74 -34.61 14.33
N ASP A 163 0.34 -34.76 13.56
CA ASP A 163 0.81 -36.04 13.06
C ASP A 163 1.24 -36.98 14.21
N ALA A 164 1.88 -36.44 15.25
CA ALA A 164 2.23 -37.21 16.43
C ALA A 164 1.01 -37.75 17.17
N LEU A 165 -0.03 -36.92 17.35
CA LEU A 165 -1.29 -37.35 17.95
C LEU A 165 -2.00 -38.40 17.09
N ALA A 166 -2.01 -38.23 15.77
CA ALA A 166 -2.59 -39.20 14.85
C ALA A 166 -1.84 -40.54 14.86
N ALA A 167 -0.52 -40.54 15.08
CA ALA A 167 0.28 -41.76 15.24
C ALA A 167 -0.06 -42.48 16.56
N LEU A 168 -0.22 -41.74 17.66
CA LEU A 168 -0.66 -42.30 18.94
C LEU A 168 -2.05 -42.94 18.86
N GLU A 169 -2.99 -42.34 18.12
CA GLU A 169 -4.32 -42.93 17.85
C GLU A 169 -4.25 -44.26 17.08
N GLN A 170 -3.14 -44.51 16.37
CA GLN A 170 -2.88 -45.73 15.61
C GLN A 170 -1.99 -46.73 16.35
N ASP A 171 -1.77 -46.53 17.66
CA ASP A 171 -0.85 -47.29 18.50
C ASP A 171 0.62 -47.27 17.99
N ASP A 172 1.00 -46.23 17.24
CA ASP A 172 2.35 -46.04 16.71
C ASP A 172 3.13 -44.99 17.52
N ALA A 173 3.56 -45.39 18.71
CA ALA A 173 4.32 -44.51 19.60
C ALA A 173 5.71 -44.13 19.04
N VAL A 174 6.31 -44.96 18.18
CA VAL A 174 7.60 -44.61 17.54
C VAL A 174 7.37 -43.53 16.49
N GLY A 175 6.36 -43.69 15.63
CA GLY A 175 5.98 -42.66 14.67
C GLY A 175 5.61 -41.33 15.33
N ALA A 176 4.98 -41.38 16.52
CA ALA A 176 4.69 -40.19 17.31
C ALA A 176 5.96 -39.44 17.75
N LEU A 177 6.96 -40.16 18.26
CA LEU A 177 8.24 -39.57 18.67
C LEU A 177 9.02 -38.97 17.48
N ASP A 178 8.99 -39.63 16.33
CA ASP A 178 9.61 -39.11 15.10
C ASP A 178 8.95 -37.79 14.67
N ALA A 179 7.61 -37.72 14.67
CA ALA A 179 6.87 -36.49 14.37
C ALA A 179 7.11 -35.36 15.40
N LEU A 180 7.24 -35.68 16.69
CA LEU A 180 7.58 -34.70 17.73
C LEU A 180 9.00 -34.12 17.53
N ALA A 181 9.94 -34.92 17.05
CA ALA A 181 11.27 -34.42 16.71
C ALA A 181 11.22 -33.41 15.53
N GLU A 182 10.34 -33.64 14.55
CA GLU A 182 10.10 -32.66 13.47
C GLU A 182 9.43 -31.38 14.01
N ALA A 183 8.49 -31.50 14.94
CA ALA A 183 7.84 -30.36 15.59
C ALA A 183 8.87 -29.47 16.32
N GLU A 184 9.81 -30.07 17.06
CA GLU A 184 10.90 -29.36 17.73
C GLU A 184 11.82 -28.63 16.74
N VAL A 185 12.18 -29.25 15.60
CA VAL A 185 12.98 -28.60 14.56
C VAL A 185 12.30 -27.33 14.02
N ALA A 186 10.99 -27.40 13.78
CA ALA A 186 10.21 -26.24 13.34
C ALA A 186 10.08 -25.17 14.44
N LEU A 187 9.83 -25.59 15.70
CA LEU A 187 9.74 -24.69 16.84
C LEU A 187 11.06 -23.95 17.08
N ASP A 188 12.17 -24.60 16.80
CA ASP A 188 13.51 -24.03 16.87
C ASP A 188 13.73 -22.87 15.88
N VAL A 189 13.03 -22.87 14.75
CA VAL A 189 13.01 -21.71 13.82
C VAL A 189 12.24 -20.55 14.46
N VAL A 190 11.08 -20.84 15.06
CA VAL A 190 10.25 -19.86 15.77
C VAL A 190 11.04 -19.20 16.93
N ARG A 191 11.73 -20.00 17.76
CA ARG A 191 12.56 -19.54 18.89
C ARG A 191 13.69 -18.60 18.47
N ARG A 192 14.24 -18.78 17.27
CA ARG A 192 15.35 -17.96 16.73
C ARG A 192 14.87 -16.70 16.01
N SER A 193 13.56 -16.50 15.87
CA SER A 193 13.07 -15.29 15.23
C SER A 193 13.41 -14.06 16.08
N ASP A 194 14.06 -13.08 15.46
CA ASP A 194 14.48 -11.81 16.09
C ASP A 194 13.28 -10.86 16.36
N GLY A 195 12.04 -11.33 16.21
CA GLY A 195 10.83 -10.53 16.30
C GLY A 195 10.39 -10.28 17.73
N GLU A 196 10.20 -9.01 18.11
CA GLU A 196 9.52 -8.62 19.33
C GLU A 196 7.99 -8.79 19.18
N LEU A 197 7.52 -10.03 19.01
CA LEU A 197 6.08 -10.34 19.09
C LEU A 197 5.70 -10.60 20.55
N PRO A 198 4.91 -9.73 21.21
CA PRO A 198 4.62 -9.88 22.64
C PRO A 198 3.89 -11.19 22.99
N THR A 199 3.15 -11.76 22.04
CA THR A 199 2.39 -13.01 22.21
C THR A 199 3.20 -14.26 21.91
N LEU A 200 4.37 -14.13 21.26
CA LEU A 200 5.20 -15.25 20.85
C LEU A 200 5.72 -16.08 22.03
N PRO A 201 6.20 -15.49 23.15
CA PRO A 201 6.59 -16.28 24.33
C PRO A 201 5.46 -17.13 24.91
N PHE A 202 4.21 -16.63 24.88
CA PHE A 202 3.04 -17.39 25.33
C PHE A 202 2.74 -18.56 24.40
N TRP A 203 2.83 -18.35 23.08
CA TRP A 203 2.67 -19.41 22.09
C TRP A 203 3.75 -20.49 22.24
N ILE A 204 5.02 -20.09 22.33
CA ILE A 204 6.15 -21.01 22.50
C ILE A 204 5.95 -21.86 23.76
N ALA A 205 5.69 -21.25 24.92
CA ALA A 205 5.51 -21.99 26.17
C ALA A 205 4.34 -22.99 26.10
N THR A 206 3.26 -22.63 25.40
CA THR A 206 2.09 -23.52 25.22
C THR A 206 2.44 -24.72 24.35
N VAL A 207 3.13 -24.50 23.24
CA VAL A 207 3.54 -25.55 22.31
C VAL A 207 4.61 -26.45 22.92
N GLU A 208 5.56 -25.91 23.69
CA GLU A 208 6.54 -26.68 24.45
C GLU A 208 5.85 -27.63 25.45
N ALA A 209 4.84 -27.14 26.17
CA ALA A 209 4.08 -27.98 27.09
C ALA A 209 3.32 -29.11 26.37
N LEU A 210 2.75 -28.83 25.19
CA LEU A 210 2.09 -29.85 24.37
C LEU A 210 3.08 -30.91 23.86
N ILE A 211 4.24 -30.49 23.33
CA ILE A 211 5.29 -31.40 22.84
C ILE A 211 5.80 -32.28 23.98
N ALA A 212 6.11 -31.68 25.14
CA ALA A 212 6.58 -32.42 26.30
C ALA A 212 5.56 -33.47 26.76
N ALA A 213 4.29 -33.07 26.95
CA ALA A 213 3.25 -33.99 27.38
C ALA A 213 2.98 -35.12 26.35
N THR A 214 3.01 -34.80 25.05
CA THR A 214 2.82 -35.81 24.00
C THR A 214 4.02 -36.78 23.92
N THR A 215 5.23 -36.29 24.18
CA THR A 215 6.43 -37.13 24.30
C THR A 215 6.29 -38.10 25.47
N GLU A 216 5.88 -37.62 26.64
CA GLU A 216 5.66 -38.45 27.83
C GLU A 216 4.55 -39.49 27.60
N ILE A 217 3.48 -39.14 26.87
CA ILE A 217 2.43 -40.11 26.46
C ILE A 217 3.03 -41.22 25.59
N ALA A 218 3.80 -40.87 24.57
CA ALA A 218 4.40 -41.85 23.66
C ALA A 218 5.38 -42.78 24.39
N GLU A 219 6.22 -42.24 25.27
CA GLU A 219 7.15 -43.00 26.09
C GLU A 219 6.41 -43.97 27.04
N ALA A 220 5.37 -43.49 27.75
CA ALA A 220 4.55 -44.33 28.63
C ALA A 220 3.85 -45.48 27.89
N VAL A 221 3.40 -45.25 26.65
CA VAL A 221 2.83 -46.30 25.79
C VAL A 221 3.87 -47.37 25.42
N LEU A 222 5.11 -46.96 25.08
CA LEU A 222 6.20 -47.89 24.78
C LEU A 222 6.61 -48.73 25.99
N GLU A 223 6.60 -48.14 27.17
CA GLU A 223 6.97 -48.79 28.43
C GLU A 223 5.83 -49.63 29.02
N GLY A 224 4.58 -49.37 28.59
CA GLY A 224 3.38 -49.99 29.14
C GLY A 224 3.06 -49.51 30.56
N ASP A 225 3.36 -48.25 30.88
CA ASP A 225 3.12 -47.63 32.18
C ASP A 225 1.80 -46.83 32.18
N PRO A 226 0.70 -47.39 32.75
CA PRO A 226 -0.59 -46.72 32.74
C PRO A 226 -0.68 -45.52 33.69
N ASP A 227 0.14 -45.48 34.75
CA ASP A 227 0.13 -44.38 35.71
C ASP A 227 0.83 -43.15 35.11
N ALA A 228 1.98 -43.36 34.46
CA ALA A 228 2.69 -42.32 33.71
C ALA A 228 1.84 -41.78 32.54
N LEU A 229 1.16 -42.68 31.81
CA LEU A 229 0.25 -42.29 30.73
C LEU A 229 -0.86 -41.35 31.24
N ALA A 230 -1.47 -41.67 32.37
CA ALA A 230 -2.55 -40.86 32.95
C ALA A 230 -2.05 -39.47 33.42
N GLU A 231 -0.84 -39.40 33.99
CA GLU A 231 -0.21 -38.14 34.39
C GLU A 231 0.10 -37.24 33.17
N ALA A 232 0.75 -37.81 32.15
CA ALA A 232 1.09 -37.11 30.92
C ALA A 232 -0.16 -36.60 30.18
N GLN A 233 -1.24 -37.38 30.18
CA GLN A 233 -2.50 -36.99 29.56
C GLN A 233 -3.19 -35.84 30.31
N ALA A 234 -3.11 -35.82 31.65
CA ALA A 234 -3.59 -34.68 32.42
C ALA A 234 -2.77 -33.40 32.15
N ALA A 235 -1.45 -33.53 31.98
CA ALA A 235 -0.60 -32.40 31.58
C ALA A 235 -0.93 -31.89 30.17
N TYR A 236 -1.17 -32.81 29.22
CA TYR A 236 -1.62 -32.49 27.88
C TYR A 236 -2.95 -31.71 27.90
N ASP A 237 -3.95 -32.17 28.65
CA ASP A 237 -5.26 -31.52 28.73
C ASP A 237 -5.17 -30.08 29.26
N VAL A 238 -4.28 -29.83 30.23
CA VAL A 238 -4.02 -28.48 30.75
C VAL A 238 -3.41 -27.58 29.66
N ALA A 239 -2.40 -28.07 28.93
CA ALA A 239 -1.77 -27.31 27.85
C ALA A 239 -2.73 -27.07 26.67
N ALA A 240 -3.51 -28.09 26.31
CA ALA A 240 -4.49 -28.04 25.22
C ALA A 240 -5.60 -27.01 25.47
N ALA A 241 -5.98 -26.80 26.73
CA ALA A 241 -6.98 -25.80 27.11
C ALA A 241 -6.59 -24.36 26.72
N ASP A 242 -5.29 -24.05 26.65
CA ASP A 242 -4.77 -22.73 26.29
C ASP A 242 -4.28 -22.64 24.83
N ALA A 243 -4.09 -23.77 24.14
CA ALA A 243 -3.56 -23.85 22.77
C ALA A 243 -4.29 -22.96 21.76
N SER A 244 -5.62 -23.01 21.75
CA SER A 244 -6.42 -22.20 20.81
C SER A 244 -6.28 -20.70 21.09
N ARG A 245 -6.15 -20.29 22.36
CA ARG A 245 -5.93 -18.88 22.72
C ARG A 245 -4.54 -18.43 22.32
N ALA A 246 -3.54 -19.28 22.53
CA ALA A 246 -2.16 -19.01 22.15
C ALA A 246 -2.01 -18.80 20.64
N ASP A 247 -2.63 -19.69 19.84
CA ASP A 247 -2.61 -19.59 18.38
C ASP A 247 -3.32 -18.33 17.86
N GLN A 248 -4.52 -18.03 18.37
CA GLN A 248 -5.24 -16.80 18.01
C GLN A 248 -4.43 -15.54 18.35
N ALA A 249 -3.77 -15.51 19.52
CA ALA A 249 -2.94 -14.39 19.93
C ALA A 249 -1.71 -14.23 19.02
N LEU A 250 -1.12 -15.32 18.54
CA LEU A 250 -0.03 -15.28 17.56
C LEU A 250 -0.52 -14.73 16.21
N VAL A 251 -1.62 -15.26 15.67
CA VAL A 251 -2.20 -14.82 14.39
C VAL A 251 -2.52 -13.32 14.41
N ILE A 252 -3.11 -12.82 15.49
CA ILE A 252 -3.38 -11.37 15.65
C ILE A 252 -2.08 -10.57 15.63
N ALA A 253 -1.08 -10.98 16.41
CA ALA A 253 0.18 -10.24 16.51
C ALA A 253 0.97 -10.23 15.18
N LEU A 254 0.93 -11.33 14.42
CA LEU A 254 1.48 -11.40 13.06
C LEU A 254 0.76 -10.43 12.11
N GLY A 255 -0.57 -10.39 12.17
CA GLY A 255 -1.37 -9.45 11.38
C GLY A 255 -1.11 -7.98 11.72
N GLU A 256 -1.00 -7.66 13.00
CA GLU A 256 -0.66 -6.31 13.47
C GLU A 256 0.75 -5.88 13.06
N THR A 257 1.71 -6.81 13.12
CA THR A 257 3.09 -6.56 12.68
C THR A 257 3.14 -6.33 11.17
N ALA A 258 2.45 -7.15 10.37
CA ALA A 258 2.34 -6.96 8.93
C ALA A 258 1.72 -5.60 8.58
N ALA A 259 0.64 -5.20 9.27
CA ALA A 259 0.03 -3.89 9.10
C ALA A 259 0.98 -2.75 9.53
N GLY A 260 1.75 -2.93 10.60
CA GLY A 260 2.74 -1.96 11.05
C GLY A 260 3.87 -1.73 10.04
N ILE A 261 4.31 -2.79 9.37
CA ILE A 261 5.33 -2.74 8.31
C ILE A 261 4.82 -1.92 7.10
N THR A 262 3.58 -2.12 6.67
CA THR A 262 3.01 -1.48 5.47
C THR A 262 2.42 -0.10 5.74
N ALA A 263 2.16 0.27 7.00
CA ALA A 263 1.47 1.51 7.36
C ALA A 263 2.11 2.79 6.77
N PRO A 264 3.44 2.99 6.80
CA PRO A 264 4.05 4.20 6.24
C PRO A 264 3.82 4.34 4.73
N ALA A 265 4.05 3.27 3.96
CA ALA A 265 3.85 3.26 2.52
C ALA A 265 2.37 3.45 2.16
N SER A 266 1.46 2.80 2.91
CA SER A 266 0.01 2.95 2.75
C SER A 266 -0.45 4.39 2.97
N ALA A 267 0.06 5.05 4.03
CA ALA A 267 -0.28 6.43 4.32
C ALA A 267 0.19 7.40 3.23
N ALA A 268 1.41 7.19 2.71
CA ALA A 268 1.98 7.99 1.64
C ALA A 268 1.24 7.78 0.30
N SER A 269 0.91 6.53 -0.05
CA SER A 269 0.06 6.22 -1.21
C SER A 269 -1.32 6.85 -1.11
N GLY A 270 -1.94 6.81 0.09
CA GLY A 270 -3.23 7.46 0.32
C GLY A 270 -3.21 8.98 0.17
N GLU A 271 -2.09 9.63 0.49
CA GLU A 271 -1.91 11.07 0.24
C GLU A 271 -1.78 11.36 -1.27
N ALA A 272 -0.96 10.58 -1.99
CA ALA A 272 -0.83 10.72 -3.44
C ALA A 272 -2.17 10.54 -4.17
N GLN A 273 -2.98 9.55 -3.76
CA GLN A 273 -4.31 9.35 -4.32
C GLN A 273 -5.27 10.51 -4.05
N ARG A 274 -5.25 11.08 -2.83
CA ARG A 274 -6.05 12.26 -2.49
C ARG A 274 -5.67 13.45 -3.37
N GLU A 275 -4.37 13.64 -3.62
CA GLU A 275 -3.89 14.73 -4.45
C GLU A 275 -4.31 14.57 -5.92
N VAL A 276 -4.16 13.37 -6.49
CA VAL A 276 -4.65 13.05 -7.85
C VAL A 276 -6.15 13.28 -7.96
N ALA A 277 -6.93 12.81 -6.97
CA ALA A 277 -8.38 13.03 -6.94
C ALA A 277 -8.73 14.52 -6.87
N ALA A 278 -8.06 15.30 -6.02
CA ALA A 278 -8.28 16.73 -5.90
C ALA A 278 -7.96 17.48 -7.20
N ALA A 279 -6.89 17.12 -7.90
CA ALA A 279 -6.55 17.70 -9.20
C ALA A 279 -7.63 17.42 -10.26
N ARG A 280 -8.18 16.20 -10.28
CA ARG A 280 -9.27 15.82 -11.19
C ARG A 280 -10.59 16.50 -10.86
N ASP A 281 -10.95 16.59 -9.57
CA ASP A 281 -12.15 17.31 -9.14
C ASP A 281 -12.05 18.80 -9.53
N ALA A 282 -10.87 19.41 -9.38
CA ALA A 282 -10.61 20.77 -9.83
C ALA A 282 -10.72 20.91 -11.36
N LEU A 283 -10.22 19.95 -12.15
CA LEU A 283 -10.42 19.91 -13.60
C LEU A 283 -11.91 19.79 -13.98
N GLY A 284 -12.68 18.95 -13.29
CA GLY A 284 -14.13 18.82 -13.51
C GLY A 284 -14.91 20.08 -13.12
N ALA A 285 -14.41 20.83 -12.13
CA ALA A 285 -14.97 22.10 -11.71
C ALA A 285 -14.59 23.28 -12.61
N LEU A 286 -13.55 23.13 -13.45
CA LEU A 286 -13.34 24.02 -14.59
C LEU A 286 -14.51 23.81 -15.53
N SER A 287 -15.56 24.61 -15.33
CA SER A 287 -16.50 24.90 -16.38
C SER A 287 -15.69 25.53 -17.50
N ILE A 288 -15.21 24.74 -18.45
CA ILE A 288 -14.70 25.25 -19.71
C ILE A 288 -15.97 25.67 -20.46
N LEU A 289 -16.48 26.83 -20.03
CA LEU A 289 -17.82 27.38 -20.24
C LEU A 289 -18.15 27.51 -21.74
N PRO A 290 -19.46 27.48 -22.11
CA PRO A 290 -19.92 27.61 -23.49
C PRO A 290 -19.32 28.80 -24.27
#